data_AF-A0A8T3C6W0-F1
#
_entry.id   AF-A0A8T3C6W0-F1
#
_cell.length_a   1.000
_cell.length_b   1.000
_cell.length_c   1.000
_cell.angle_alpha   90.00
_cell.angle_beta   90.00
_cell.angle_gamma   90.00
#
_symmetry.space_group_name_H-M   'P 1'
#
loop_
_entity.id
_entity.type
_entity.pdbx_description
1 polymer ?
#
loop_
_entity_poly.entity_id
_entity_poly.type
_entity_poly.pdbx_seq_one_letter_code
_entity_poly.pdbx_strand_id
1 'polypeptide(L)'
;MGALEDGRFVLETPAIAIGGKGGDLATGTIEDHVRVLLKGLGEDPEREGLRKTPMRVAKAFRDGTRGYTQKVKDIVQDALFPEAGLDDGTGQAGGAGGLVVVRDINLFSFCESCLLPFSIQCHVGYVPSGKRVVGLSKLSRVADMYAKRLQEPKRLADEVCWALQNSINPSGVSVALQCWHIRFPEVFKCNPNPSHPSRSTMQGWVRTTVCSSTGIFNDKNSSLWDEFHGLLKLRGINLSDAGCSSIHSWCPSMSLDLTECHGNISRSNFPIGKVSSQSAMVAAVSSILQSLGEDLSRKELFGTPYRYVHWLMNFRRSNLDFKQTKFTINSAHSYEKVNGYIHSRDEIHSELNFPFCAQCEHHLLPFHGVVHIGFFHDGPIDRSALQSIVHFYACKLQVQERLTRQIAEAVYSFLAKGVMVVVEANHICMISRGIEKVGSSTATMAMMGQFSTDSTAKALVLEAISMSTATGG
;
A
#
# COMPACT_ATOMS: atom_id res chain seq x y z
N MET A 1 -71.79 3.38 35.97
CA MET A 1 -70.32 3.37 35.79
C MET A 1 -70.08 2.94 34.35
N GLY A 2 -69.55 3.86 33.52
CA GLY A 2 -69.45 3.73 32.06
C GLY A 2 -68.26 2.89 31.61
N ALA A 3 -67.99 2.70 30.32
CA ALA A 3 -68.77 2.87 29.09
C ALA A 3 -67.99 2.08 28.00
N LEU A 4 -68.76 1.46 27.10
CA LEU A 4 -68.44 0.84 25.80
C LEU A 4 -67.06 1.13 25.16
N GLU A 5 -66.39 0.08 24.65
CA GLU A 5 -65.63 0.15 23.40
C GLU A 5 -66.02 -1.03 22.48
N ASP A 6 -66.60 -0.67 21.33
CA ASP A 6 -66.92 -1.52 20.19
C ASP A 6 -65.66 -1.85 19.38
N GLY A 7 -65.57 -3.08 18.89
CA GLY A 7 -64.38 -3.62 18.25
C GLY A 7 -64.12 -3.21 16.79
N ARG A 8 -62.98 -3.68 16.27
CA ARG A 8 -62.77 -4.08 14.87
C ARG A 8 -61.44 -4.83 14.71
N PHE A 9 -61.50 -5.90 13.92
CA PHE A 9 -60.41 -6.75 13.44
C PHE A 9 -59.23 -5.95 12.86
N VAL A 10 -58.00 -6.31 13.24
CA VAL A 10 -56.78 -6.05 12.46
C VAL A 10 -55.93 -7.32 12.45
N LEU A 11 -55.56 -7.77 11.25
CA LEU A 11 -54.74 -8.94 10.96
C LEU A 11 -53.43 -8.96 11.78
N GLU A 12 -53.11 -10.11 12.36
CA GLU A 12 -51.76 -10.42 12.83
C GLU A 12 -50.78 -10.47 11.65
N THR A 13 -49.84 -9.52 11.59
CA THR A 13 -48.59 -9.66 10.84
C THR A 13 -47.48 -10.03 11.83
N PRO A 14 -46.68 -11.08 11.57
CA PRO A 14 -45.59 -11.44 12.45
C PRO A 14 -44.50 -10.36 12.40
N ALA A 15 -44.04 -9.97 13.59
CA ALA A 15 -42.94 -9.04 13.77
C ALA A 15 -41.68 -9.55 13.03
N ILE A 16 -41.30 -8.86 11.96
CA ILE A 16 -40.00 -9.06 11.31
C ILE A 16 -38.97 -8.31 12.15
N ALA A 17 -38.07 -9.07 12.78
CA ALA A 17 -36.86 -8.57 13.37
C ALA A 17 -36.06 -7.74 12.34
N ILE A 18 -35.94 -6.43 12.58
CA ILE A 18 -35.04 -5.57 11.82
C ILE A 18 -33.62 -5.78 12.34
N GLY A 19 -32.99 -6.84 11.86
CA GLY A 19 -31.56 -7.12 12.03
C GLY A 19 -30.88 -7.25 10.67
N GLY A 20 -29.89 -6.40 10.39
CA GLY A 20 -28.74 -6.75 9.55
C GLY A 20 -28.90 -6.88 8.03
N LYS A 21 -29.55 -5.95 7.30
CA LYS A 21 -29.57 -5.97 5.82
C LYS A 21 -28.85 -4.81 5.09
N GLY A 22 -28.49 -3.73 5.78
CA GLY A 22 -27.87 -2.54 5.13
C GLY A 22 -26.42 -2.73 4.69
N GLY A 23 -25.61 -3.49 5.45
CA GLY A 23 -24.19 -3.68 5.16
C GLY A 23 -23.90 -4.65 4.00
N ASP A 24 -24.79 -5.62 3.77
CA ASP A 24 -24.60 -6.67 2.77
C ASP A 24 -24.95 -6.15 1.36
N LEU A 25 -26.05 -5.40 1.24
CA LEU A 25 -26.46 -4.76 -0.01
C LEU A 25 -25.41 -3.74 -0.50
N ALA A 26 -24.90 -2.90 0.41
CA ALA A 26 -23.90 -1.89 0.06
C ALA A 26 -22.51 -2.51 -0.22
N THR A 27 -22.25 -3.74 0.24
CA THR A 27 -21.04 -4.50 -0.14
C THR A 27 -21.20 -5.04 -1.56
N GLY A 28 -22.37 -5.59 -1.91
CA GLY A 28 -22.70 -6.01 -3.28
C GLY A 28 -22.55 -4.89 -4.30
N THR A 29 -23.00 -3.67 -3.99
CA THR A 29 -22.83 -2.49 -4.85
C THR A 29 -21.35 -2.22 -5.16
N ILE A 30 -20.46 -2.29 -4.16
CA ILE A 30 -19.02 -2.09 -4.37
C ILE A 30 -18.46 -3.18 -5.30
N GLU A 31 -18.87 -4.44 -5.12
CA GLU A 31 -18.44 -5.53 -6.01
C GLU A 31 -18.81 -5.27 -7.47
N ASP A 32 -20.03 -4.83 -7.74
CA ASP A 32 -20.49 -4.52 -9.10
C ASP A 32 -19.66 -3.41 -9.74
N HIS A 33 -19.34 -2.37 -8.98
CA HIS A 33 -18.46 -1.30 -9.46
C HIS A 33 -17.02 -1.77 -9.66
N VAL A 34 -16.51 -2.70 -8.84
CA VAL A 34 -15.20 -3.32 -9.10
C VAL A 34 -15.22 -4.15 -10.39
N ARG A 35 -16.32 -4.83 -10.72
CA ARG A 35 -16.47 -5.51 -12.04
C ARG A 35 -16.41 -4.51 -13.19
N VAL A 36 -16.98 -3.32 -13.03
CA VAL A 36 -16.84 -2.22 -14.02
C VAL A 36 -15.38 -1.79 -14.15
N LEU A 37 -14.63 -1.66 -13.05
CA LEU A 37 -13.20 -1.36 -13.09
C LEU A 37 -12.41 -2.43 -13.84
N LEU A 38 -12.65 -3.71 -13.57
CA LEU A 38 -12.00 -4.83 -14.26
C LEU A 38 -12.27 -4.82 -15.77
N LYS A 39 -13.53 -4.66 -16.17
CA LYS A 39 -13.91 -4.53 -17.59
C LYS A 39 -13.25 -3.32 -18.24
N GLY A 40 -13.22 -2.19 -17.53
CA GLY A 40 -12.53 -0.98 -17.97
C GLY A 40 -11.02 -1.16 -18.11
N LEU A 41 -10.41 -2.08 -17.34
CA LEU A 41 -9.02 -2.50 -17.50
C LEU A 41 -8.80 -3.44 -18.69
N GLY A 42 -9.86 -3.91 -19.36
CA GLY A 42 -9.79 -4.92 -20.42
C GLY A 42 -9.66 -6.35 -19.91
N GLU A 43 -9.95 -6.58 -18.63
CA GLU A 43 -9.90 -7.91 -18.01
C GLU A 43 -11.27 -8.59 -18.07
N ASP A 44 -11.26 -9.92 -18.10
CA ASP A 44 -12.46 -10.74 -17.92
C ASP A 44 -12.72 -11.00 -16.43
N PRO A 45 -13.77 -10.44 -15.81
CA PRO A 45 -14.08 -10.66 -14.39
C PRO A 45 -14.37 -12.12 -14.05
N GLU A 46 -14.78 -12.94 -15.02
CA GLU A 46 -15.11 -14.35 -14.80
C GLU A 46 -13.89 -15.28 -14.86
N ARG A 47 -12.71 -14.77 -15.23
CA ARG A 47 -11.48 -15.57 -15.18
C ARG A 47 -11.20 -16.02 -13.75
N GLU A 48 -10.73 -17.25 -13.59
CA GLU A 48 -10.55 -17.92 -12.30
C GLU A 48 -9.93 -17.03 -11.21
N GLY A 49 -8.81 -16.34 -11.53
CA GLY A 49 -8.09 -15.48 -10.60
C GLY A 49 -8.83 -14.19 -10.18
N LEU A 50 -9.80 -13.72 -10.96
CA LEU A 50 -10.57 -12.49 -10.71
C LEU A 50 -11.96 -12.70 -10.15
N ARG A 51 -12.54 -13.90 -10.24
CA ARG A 51 -13.92 -14.16 -9.77
C ARG A 51 -14.18 -13.67 -8.35
N LYS A 52 -13.19 -13.79 -7.46
CA LYS A 52 -13.26 -13.34 -6.06
C LYS A 52 -12.69 -11.94 -5.82
N THR A 53 -12.11 -11.30 -6.83
CA THR A 53 -11.51 -9.97 -6.71
C THR A 53 -12.51 -8.89 -6.32
N PRO A 54 -13.71 -8.79 -6.93
CA PRO A 54 -14.73 -7.83 -6.49
C PRO A 54 -15.02 -7.90 -4.99
N MET A 55 -15.34 -9.09 -4.48
CA MET A 55 -15.57 -9.34 -3.05
C MET A 55 -14.34 -8.98 -2.19
N ARG A 56 -13.13 -9.37 -2.60
CA ARG A 56 -11.89 -9.08 -1.87
C ARG A 56 -11.60 -7.58 -1.77
N VAL A 57 -11.85 -6.83 -2.84
CA VAL A 57 -11.68 -5.37 -2.88
C VAL A 57 -12.77 -4.70 -2.04
N ALA A 58 -14.03 -5.10 -2.17
CA ALA A 58 -15.13 -4.57 -1.37
C ALA A 58 -14.89 -4.75 0.13
N LYS A 59 -14.49 -5.96 0.55
CA LYS A 59 -14.13 -6.26 1.94
C LYS A 59 -12.94 -5.41 2.43
N ALA A 60 -11.94 -5.19 1.59
CA ALA A 60 -10.78 -4.37 1.96
C ALA A 60 -11.18 -2.90 2.18
N PHE A 61 -12.00 -2.32 1.30
CA PHE A 61 -12.49 -0.96 1.50
C PHE A 61 -13.39 -0.83 2.73
N ARG A 62 -14.28 -1.80 2.98
CA ARG A 62 -15.11 -1.82 4.19
C ARG A 62 -14.28 -1.92 5.47
N ASP A 63 -13.28 -2.79 5.50
CA ASP A 63 -12.37 -2.89 6.64
C ASP A 63 -11.61 -1.58 6.86
N GLY A 64 -11.05 -1.01 5.79
CA GLY A 64 -10.26 0.22 5.87
C GLY A 64 -11.08 1.49 6.12
N THR A 65 -12.40 1.41 6.15
CA THR A 65 -13.31 2.53 6.47
C THR A 65 -14.22 2.25 7.68
N ARG A 66 -14.02 1.13 8.38
CA ARG A 66 -14.82 0.75 9.56
C ARG A 66 -14.79 1.80 10.68
N GLY A 67 -13.73 2.59 10.74
CA GLY A 67 -13.50 3.64 11.72
C GLY A 67 -14.52 4.78 11.71
N TYR A 68 -15.27 4.95 10.62
CA TYR A 68 -16.40 5.90 10.58
C TYR A 68 -17.58 5.49 11.48
N THR A 69 -17.73 4.18 11.75
CA THR A 69 -18.85 3.65 12.54
C THR A 69 -18.52 3.50 14.04
N GLN A 70 -17.28 3.80 14.43
CA GLN A 70 -16.77 3.64 15.79
C GLN A 70 -16.77 4.97 16.54
N LYS A 71 -16.94 4.92 17.87
CA LYS A 71 -16.92 6.10 18.74
C LYS A 71 -15.77 5.98 19.75
N VAL A 72 -15.06 7.09 19.97
CA VAL A 72 -13.94 7.17 20.91
C VAL A 72 -14.37 6.81 22.33
N LYS A 73 -15.57 7.26 22.73
CA LYS A 73 -16.14 7.02 24.07
C LYS A 73 -16.20 5.51 24.39
N ASP A 74 -16.65 4.70 23.45
CA ASP A 74 -16.77 3.24 23.60
C ASP A 74 -15.40 2.54 23.72
N ILE A 75 -14.32 3.20 23.26
CA ILE A 75 -12.95 2.67 23.37
C ILE A 75 -12.35 3.02 24.74
N VAL A 76 -12.51 4.25 25.20
CA VAL A 76 -11.75 4.82 26.33
C VAL A 76 -12.47 4.67 27.69
N GLN A 77 -13.80 4.76 27.72
CA GLN A 77 -14.56 4.99 28.95
C GLN A 77 -14.30 3.94 30.06
N ASP A 78 -14.15 2.67 29.72
CA ASP A 78 -13.97 1.58 30.69
C ASP A 78 -12.50 1.30 31.06
N ALA A 79 -11.57 2.19 30.69
CA ALA A 79 -10.13 1.96 30.87
C ALA A 79 -9.37 3.18 31.41
N LEU A 80 -10.07 4.01 32.18
CA LEU A 80 -9.47 5.03 33.02
C LEU A 80 -9.28 4.45 34.42
N PHE A 81 -8.04 4.26 34.83
CA PHE A 81 -7.68 3.63 36.09
C PHE A 81 -7.16 4.67 37.08
N PRO A 82 -7.53 4.60 38.37
CA PRO A 82 -6.91 5.43 39.39
C PRO A 82 -5.44 5.04 39.55
N GLU A 83 -4.54 6.01 39.68
CA GLU A 83 -3.11 5.77 39.84
C GLU A 83 -2.58 6.54 41.06
N ALA A 84 -1.88 5.84 41.94
CA ALA A 84 -1.36 6.40 43.19
C ALA A 84 -0.16 7.33 42.90
N GLY A 85 -0.10 8.48 43.58
CA GLY A 85 0.97 9.46 43.39
C GLY A 85 0.76 10.44 42.23
N LEU A 86 -0.35 10.32 41.49
CA LEU A 86 -0.86 11.41 40.64
C LEU A 86 -1.68 12.37 41.53
N ASP A 87 -1.02 13.37 42.11
CA ASP A 87 -1.69 14.49 42.77
C ASP A 87 -2.12 15.57 41.74
N ASP A 88 -2.67 16.69 42.19
CA ASP A 88 -3.28 17.70 41.31
C ASP A 88 -2.25 18.49 40.45
N GLY A 89 -0.97 18.19 40.60
CA GLY A 89 0.13 18.83 39.86
C GLY A 89 0.65 17.99 38.70
N THR A 90 1.04 18.66 37.60
CA THR A 90 1.91 18.08 36.56
C THR A 90 3.34 18.06 37.07
N GLY A 91 3.96 16.91 37.29
CA GLY A 91 5.34 16.92 37.78
C GLY A 91 6.03 15.57 37.91
N GLN A 92 7.32 15.57 37.60
CA GLN A 92 8.29 14.47 37.67
C GLN A 92 8.66 14.02 39.11
N ALA A 93 7.88 14.39 40.13
CA ALA A 93 8.24 14.12 41.52
C ALA A 93 7.63 12.80 42.00
N GLY A 94 8.38 11.70 41.84
CA GLY A 94 8.07 10.39 42.46
C GLY A 94 7.73 9.25 41.50
N GLY A 95 7.79 9.45 40.18
CA GLY A 95 7.58 8.41 39.18
C GLY A 95 6.12 8.23 38.70
N ALA A 96 5.15 8.79 39.41
CA ALA A 96 3.76 8.87 38.98
C ALA A 96 3.46 10.27 38.39
N GLY A 97 2.77 10.32 37.25
CA GLY A 97 2.33 11.59 36.61
C GLY A 97 3.31 12.27 35.63
N GLY A 98 4.37 11.56 35.24
CA GLY A 98 5.25 11.97 34.14
C GLY A 98 4.72 11.64 32.74
N LEU A 99 5.55 11.91 31.72
CA LEU A 99 5.28 11.60 30.33
C LEU A 99 5.08 10.09 30.09
N VAL A 100 3.93 9.72 29.53
CA VAL A 100 3.66 8.37 29.05
C VAL A 100 3.75 8.34 27.53
N VAL A 101 4.58 7.45 26.98
CA VAL A 101 4.77 7.31 25.52
C VAL A 101 4.42 5.90 25.05
N VAL A 102 3.50 5.80 24.10
CA VAL A 102 3.28 4.60 23.28
C VAL A 102 3.74 4.90 21.86
N ARG A 103 4.75 4.16 21.40
CA ARG A 103 5.42 4.38 20.12
C ARG A 103 5.45 3.12 19.27
N ASP A 104 5.76 3.28 18.00
CA ASP A 104 5.88 2.18 17.02
C ASP A 104 4.54 1.48 16.76
N ILE A 105 3.43 2.24 16.86
CA ILE A 105 2.09 1.75 16.55
C ILE A 105 1.96 1.72 15.02
N ASN A 106 2.01 0.52 14.44
CA ASN A 106 1.85 0.34 12.99
C ASN A 106 0.37 0.35 12.61
N LEU A 107 0.00 1.29 11.75
CA LEU A 107 -1.36 1.50 11.27
C LEU A 107 -1.37 1.63 9.74
N PHE A 108 -2.55 1.47 9.15
CA PHE A 108 -2.79 1.69 7.72
C PHE A 108 -4.05 2.49 7.51
N SER A 109 -4.03 3.31 6.47
CA SER A 109 -5.16 4.13 6.06
C SER A 109 -5.22 4.22 4.54
N PHE A 110 -6.35 4.69 4.01
CA PHE A 110 -6.49 5.00 2.59
C PHE A 110 -6.31 6.50 2.39
N CYS A 111 -5.48 6.88 1.42
CA CYS A 111 -5.30 8.30 1.10
C CYS A 111 -6.58 8.84 0.50
N GLU A 112 -7.15 9.88 1.13
CA GLU A 112 -8.38 10.50 0.64
C GLU A 112 -8.23 11.08 -0.77
N SER A 113 -7.02 11.48 -1.17
CA SER A 113 -6.75 12.05 -2.49
C SER A 113 -6.68 11.02 -3.62
N CYS A 114 -6.25 9.79 -3.38
CA CYS A 114 -6.04 8.82 -4.47
C CYS A 114 -6.61 7.43 -4.23
N LEU A 115 -7.23 7.20 -3.07
CA LEU A 115 -7.80 5.92 -2.64
C LEU A 115 -6.78 4.76 -2.53
N LEU A 116 -5.47 5.06 -2.59
CA LEU A 116 -4.42 4.08 -2.35
C LEU A 116 -4.05 3.99 -0.87
N PRO A 117 -3.68 2.81 -0.37
CA PRO A 117 -3.27 2.65 1.01
C PRO A 117 -1.92 3.31 1.26
N PHE A 118 -1.75 3.84 2.47
CA PHE A 118 -0.48 4.34 2.98
C PHE A 118 -0.22 3.78 4.38
N SER A 119 1.07 3.61 4.69
CA SER A 119 1.52 3.08 5.98
C SER A 119 1.75 4.21 6.96
N ILE A 120 1.45 3.97 8.23
CA ILE A 120 1.61 4.93 9.32
C ILE A 120 2.35 4.24 10.46
N GLN A 121 3.41 4.86 10.96
CA GLN A 121 3.97 4.58 12.27
C GLN A 121 3.58 5.73 13.19
N CYS A 122 2.72 5.42 14.16
CA CYS A 122 2.14 6.39 15.08
C CYS A 122 2.85 6.32 16.44
N HIS A 123 3.11 7.50 17.00
CA HIS A 123 3.69 7.71 18.31
C HIS A 123 2.83 8.68 19.09
N VAL A 124 2.37 8.26 20.26
CA VAL A 124 1.49 9.03 21.14
C VAL A 124 2.20 9.26 22.46
N GLY A 125 2.37 10.52 22.83
CA GLY A 125 2.77 10.96 24.17
C GLY A 125 1.58 11.63 24.86
N TYR A 126 1.38 11.36 26.14
CA TYR A 126 0.44 12.15 26.95
C TYR A 126 0.94 12.30 28.38
N VAL A 127 0.48 13.33 29.07
CA VAL A 127 0.77 13.55 30.49
C VAL A 127 -0.52 13.37 31.28
N PRO A 128 -0.65 12.28 32.05
CA PRO A 128 -1.86 12.01 32.83
C PRO A 128 -2.18 13.14 33.82
N SER A 129 -3.45 13.28 34.16
CA SER A 129 -3.93 14.27 35.12
C SER A 129 -5.19 13.77 35.84
N GLY A 130 -5.58 14.45 36.93
CA GLY A 130 -6.82 14.12 37.64
C GLY A 130 -6.85 12.69 38.19
N LYS A 131 -5.71 12.22 38.71
CA LYS A 131 -5.51 10.92 39.38
C LYS A 131 -5.82 9.69 38.52
N ARG A 132 -5.85 9.84 37.19
CA ARG A 132 -6.24 8.77 36.27
C ARG A 132 -5.22 8.55 35.16
N VAL A 133 -5.00 7.29 34.80
CA VAL A 133 -4.23 6.87 33.64
C VAL A 133 -5.11 6.08 32.69
N VAL A 134 -4.86 6.19 31.38
CA VAL A 134 -5.55 5.37 30.38
C VAL A 134 -4.76 4.07 30.14
N GLY A 135 -5.47 2.96 29.99
CA GLY A 135 -4.84 1.71 29.52
C GLY A 135 -4.13 1.91 28.19
N LEU A 136 -2.84 1.55 28.10
CA LEU A 136 -1.98 1.85 26.94
C LEU A 136 -2.54 1.36 25.60
N SER A 137 -3.26 0.22 25.60
CA SER A 137 -3.91 -0.33 24.41
C SER A 137 -5.03 0.55 23.83
N LYS A 138 -5.54 1.52 24.61
CA LYS A 138 -6.59 2.43 24.13
C LYS A 138 -6.02 3.52 23.23
N LEU A 139 -4.79 3.97 23.48
CA LEU A 139 -4.12 4.95 22.61
C LEU A 139 -3.99 4.41 21.18
N SER A 140 -3.53 3.16 21.04
CA SER A 140 -3.42 2.51 19.73
C SER A 140 -4.78 2.20 19.10
N ARG A 141 -5.80 1.84 19.89
CA ARG A 141 -7.17 1.62 19.36
C ARG A 141 -7.83 2.90 18.87
N VAL A 142 -7.66 4.03 19.56
CA VAL A 142 -8.14 5.33 19.09
C VAL A 142 -7.42 5.73 17.80
N ALA A 143 -6.10 5.54 17.75
CA ALA A 143 -5.34 5.80 16.53
C ALA A 143 -5.78 4.90 15.34
N ASP A 144 -6.01 3.60 15.56
CA ASP A 144 -6.55 2.69 14.53
C ASP A 144 -7.95 3.09 14.07
N MET A 145 -8.82 3.51 15.00
CA MET A 145 -10.17 3.99 14.69
C MET A 145 -10.15 5.14 13.68
N TYR A 146 -9.24 6.12 13.85
CA TYR A 146 -9.10 7.21 12.89
C TYR A 146 -8.32 6.82 11.64
N ALA A 147 -7.34 5.92 11.74
CA ALA A 147 -6.60 5.43 10.57
C ALA A 147 -7.50 4.61 9.63
N LYS A 148 -8.52 3.91 10.16
CA LYS A 148 -9.51 3.15 9.38
C LYS A 148 -10.60 4.05 8.77
N ARG A 149 -10.15 5.07 8.05
CA ARG A 149 -10.90 6.10 7.33
C ARG A 149 -10.12 6.49 6.07
N LEU A 150 -10.73 7.27 5.18
CA LEU A 150 -9.99 8.02 4.17
C LEU A 150 -9.31 9.21 4.85
N GLN A 151 -7.99 9.32 4.72
CA GLN A 151 -7.19 10.27 5.49
C GLN A 151 -6.14 11.03 4.68
N GLU A 152 -5.75 12.16 5.25
CA GLU A 152 -4.51 12.88 5.02
C GLU A 152 -3.71 12.86 6.35
N PRO A 153 -2.36 12.70 6.31
CA PRO A 153 -1.54 12.55 7.52
C PRO A 153 -1.76 13.61 8.60
N LYS A 154 -1.77 14.91 8.25
CA LYS A 154 -1.93 15.99 9.23
C LYS A 154 -3.31 15.94 9.87
N ARG A 155 -4.37 15.75 9.09
CA ARG A 155 -5.75 15.56 9.59
C ARG A 155 -5.82 14.40 10.58
N LEU A 156 -5.25 13.24 10.21
CA LEU A 156 -5.22 12.08 11.09
C LEU A 156 -4.51 12.38 12.42
N ALA A 157 -3.37 13.08 12.39
CA ALA A 157 -2.66 13.46 13.62
C ALA A 157 -3.51 14.37 14.52
N ASP A 158 -4.20 15.34 13.92
CA ASP A 158 -5.07 16.28 14.64
C ASP A 158 -6.29 15.58 15.26
N GLU A 159 -6.95 14.72 14.50
CA GLU A 159 -8.13 13.97 14.98
C GLU A 159 -7.77 13.06 16.15
N VAL A 160 -6.67 12.32 16.05
CA VAL A 160 -6.20 11.44 17.14
C VAL A 160 -5.81 12.26 18.37
N CYS A 161 -5.04 13.35 18.19
CA CYS A 161 -4.62 14.20 19.29
C CYS A 161 -5.82 14.79 20.05
N TRP A 162 -6.77 15.37 19.31
CA TRP A 162 -7.95 16.01 19.89
C TRP A 162 -8.89 14.99 20.55
N ALA A 163 -9.08 13.82 19.94
CA ALA A 163 -9.89 12.75 20.51
C ALA A 163 -9.33 12.25 21.85
N LEU A 164 -8.02 12.04 21.93
CA LEU A 164 -7.35 11.63 23.16
C LEU A 164 -7.43 12.73 24.22
N GLN A 165 -7.19 13.98 23.84
CA GLN A 165 -7.32 15.11 24.77
C GLN A 165 -8.71 15.17 25.39
N ASN A 166 -9.78 15.06 24.59
CA ASN A 166 -11.15 15.18 25.11
C ASN A 166 -11.67 13.94 25.85
N SER A 167 -11.21 12.74 25.48
CA SER A 167 -11.69 11.50 26.09
C SER A 167 -10.97 11.15 27.40
N ILE A 168 -9.70 11.53 27.52
CA ILE A 168 -8.87 11.26 28.71
C ILE A 168 -8.83 12.50 29.63
N ASN A 169 -8.96 13.71 29.07
CA ASN A 169 -8.71 14.99 29.73
C ASN A 169 -7.33 15.09 30.42
N PRO A 170 -6.22 14.75 29.74
CA PRO A 170 -4.88 14.85 30.30
C PRO A 170 -4.39 16.30 30.32
N SER A 171 -3.24 16.55 30.95
CA SER A 171 -2.60 17.88 30.90
C SER A 171 -2.10 18.24 29.51
N GLY A 172 -1.85 17.23 28.66
CA GLY A 172 -1.62 17.41 27.24
C GLY A 172 -1.42 16.09 26.51
N VAL A 173 -1.56 16.14 25.19
CA VAL A 173 -1.29 15.04 24.27
C VAL A 173 -0.40 15.52 23.13
N SER A 174 0.54 14.69 22.69
CA SER A 174 1.29 14.84 21.45
C SER A 174 1.17 13.58 20.61
N VAL A 175 0.90 13.75 19.32
CA VAL A 175 0.81 12.66 18.33
C VAL A 175 1.78 12.98 17.20
N ALA A 176 2.75 12.12 16.99
CA ALA A 176 3.66 12.16 15.85
C ALA A 176 3.40 10.97 14.93
N LEU A 177 3.26 11.24 13.63
CA LEU A 177 3.07 10.22 12.62
C LEU A 177 4.22 10.28 11.62
N GLN A 178 4.84 9.13 11.37
CA GLN A 178 5.66 8.92 10.18
C GLN A 178 4.81 8.15 9.18
N CYS A 179 4.57 8.74 8.02
CA CYS A 179 3.69 8.16 7.00
C CYS A 179 4.49 7.88 5.74
N TRP A 180 4.22 6.75 5.10
CA TRP A 180 4.78 6.37 3.82
C TRP A 180 3.64 6.18 2.82
N HIS A 181 3.65 6.96 1.74
CA HIS A 181 2.74 6.80 0.60
C HIS A 181 3.45 6.15 -0.58
N ILE A 182 2.77 5.26 -1.31
CA ILE A 182 3.31 4.63 -2.51
C ILE A 182 3.49 5.69 -3.61
N ARG A 183 4.65 5.73 -4.28
CA ARG A 183 4.85 6.56 -5.47
C ARG A 183 4.09 5.98 -6.65
N PHE A 184 3.56 6.88 -7.47
CA PHE A 184 2.91 6.49 -8.70
C PHE A 184 3.94 5.85 -9.66
N PRO A 185 3.58 4.79 -10.39
CA PRO A 185 4.51 4.07 -11.27
C PRO A 185 5.12 4.87 -12.43
N GLU A 186 4.80 6.17 -12.59
CA GLU A 186 5.22 6.98 -13.73
C GLU A 186 6.75 7.22 -13.83
N VAL A 187 7.55 6.68 -12.91
CA VAL A 187 9.02 6.83 -12.90
C VAL A 187 9.75 5.53 -12.54
N PHE A 188 9.43 4.43 -13.23
CA PHE A 188 10.49 3.47 -13.62
C PHE A 188 10.97 3.77 -15.05
N LYS A 189 11.12 5.05 -15.42
CA LYS A 189 12.00 5.41 -16.53
C LYS A 189 13.37 4.88 -16.11
N CYS A 190 13.80 3.79 -16.75
CA CYS A 190 15.08 3.14 -16.53
C CYS A 190 16.15 4.23 -16.44
N ASN A 191 16.66 4.50 -15.24
CA ASN A 191 17.91 5.23 -15.13
C ASN A 191 18.99 4.23 -15.54
N PRO A 192 19.72 4.44 -16.65
CA PRO A 192 20.69 3.45 -17.15
C PRO A 192 21.86 3.22 -16.19
N ASN A 193 22.02 4.04 -15.15
CA ASN A 193 22.93 3.82 -14.04
C ASN A 193 22.18 3.75 -12.70
N PRO A 194 21.84 2.56 -12.21
CA PRO A 194 21.44 2.41 -10.82
C PRO A 194 22.72 2.52 -9.96
N SER A 195 22.87 3.59 -9.18
CA SER A 195 23.70 3.47 -7.99
C SER A 195 23.12 2.33 -7.14
N HIS A 196 24.00 1.44 -6.68
CA HIS A 196 23.65 0.21 -6.00
C HIS A 196 22.52 0.38 -4.97
N PRO A 197 21.55 -0.54 -4.92
CA PRO A 197 20.44 -0.44 -3.98
C PRO A 197 20.96 -0.63 -2.56
N SER A 198 21.03 0.45 -1.79
CA SER A 198 21.24 0.34 -0.34
C SER A 198 19.94 -0.13 0.32
N ARG A 199 20.07 -1.14 1.18
CA ARG A 199 18.97 -1.92 1.77
C ARG A 199 18.04 -1.14 2.72
N SER A 200 18.24 0.17 2.91
CA SER A 200 17.69 0.91 4.06
C SER A 200 16.73 2.06 3.72
N THR A 201 16.39 2.32 2.45
CA THR A 201 15.34 3.28 2.12
C THR A 201 14.30 2.66 1.21
N MET A 202 13.03 2.80 1.59
CA MET A 202 11.86 2.40 0.81
C MET A 202 11.83 3.13 -0.55
N GLN A 203 12.69 2.72 -1.48
CA GLN A 203 12.82 3.26 -2.83
C GLN A 203 11.48 3.07 -3.54
N GLY A 204 10.73 4.16 -3.69
CA GLY A 204 9.37 4.12 -4.22
C GLY A 204 8.28 4.61 -3.26
N TRP A 205 8.62 4.99 -2.02
CA TRP A 205 7.67 5.61 -1.10
C TRP A 205 7.99 7.09 -0.86
N VAL A 206 6.96 7.92 -0.75
CA VAL A 206 7.05 9.29 -0.25
C VAL A 206 6.85 9.24 1.26
N ARG A 207 7.87 9.68 2.00
CA ARG A 207 7.80 9.78 3.45
C ARG A 207 7.38 11.20 3.81
N THR A 208 6.43 11.32 4.73
CA THR A 208 6.15 12.59 5.44
C THR A 208 6.13 12.33 6.93
N THR A 209 6.50 13.34 7.71
CA THR A 209 6.40 13.32 9.15
C THR A 209 5.51 14.48 9.57
N VAL A 210 4.45 14.20 10.31
CA VAL A 210 3.52 15.21 10.81
C VAL A 210 3.38 15.06 12.32
N CYS A 211 3.07 16.16 12.98
CA CYS A 211 2.80 16.14 14.42
C CYS A 211 1.65 17.07 14.78
N SER A 212 0.90 16.68 15.80
CA SER A 212 -0.17 17.45 16.42
C SER A 212 -0.04 17.39 17.93
N SER A 213 -0.34 18.49 18.61
CA SER A 213 -0.10 18.62 20.04
C SER A 213 -1.16 19.50 20.68
N THR A 214 -1.45 19.24 21.95
CA THR A 214 -2.42 19.96 22.78
C THR A 214 -1.93 20.11 24.21
N GLY A 215 -2.50 21.08 24.94
CA GLY A 215 -2.20 21.32 26.35
C GLY A 215 -0.75 21.72 26.56
N ILE A 216 -0.10 21.10 27.54
CA ILE A 216 1.30 21.40 27.90
C ILE A 216 2.32 21.10 26.78
N PHE A 217 1.96 20.35 25.73
CA PHE A 217 2.83 20.14 24.56
C PHE A 217 2.72 21.25 23.48
N ASN A 218 1.83 22.23 23.65
CA ASN A 218 1.69 23.32 22.67
C ASN A 218 2.96 24.17 22.56
N ASP A 219 3.68 24.33 23.67
CA ASP A 219 4.99 24.95 23.64
C ASP A 219 6.05 23.91 23.22
N LYS A 220 6.46 23.99 21.95
CA LYS A 220 7.51 23.12 21.39
C LYS A 220 8.90 23.38 21.98
N ASN A 221 9.07 24.44 22.77
CA ASN A 221 10.30 24.73 23.51
C ASN A 221 10.20 24.26 24.97
N SER A 222 9.12 23.59 25.37
CA SER A 222 8.98 23.01 26.71
C SER A 222 9.90 21.80 26.88
N SER A 223 10.41 21.60 28.09
CA SER A 223 11.23 20.43 28.44
C SER A 223 10.52 19.10 28.14
N LEU A 224 9.18 19.07 28.24
CA LEU A 224 8.37 17.88 27.95
C LEU A 224 8.33 17.52 26.46
N TRP A 225 8.37 18.52 25.57
CA TRP A 225 8.51 18.28 24.14
C TRP A 225 9.87 17.65 23.83
N ASP A 226 10.94 18.16 24.44
CA ASP A 226 12.28 17.62 24.30
C ASP A 226 12.40 16.21 24.88
N GLU A 227 11.72 15.90 25.99
CA GLU A 227 11.62 14.55 26.54
C GLU A 227 10.89 13.60 25.59
N PHE A 228 9.75 14.00 25.03
CA PHE A 228 9.03 13.21 24.04
C PHE A 228 9.89 12.95 22.80
N HIS A 229 10.51 14.00 22.25
CA HIS A 229 11.41 13.90 21.11
C HIS A 229 12.63 13.02 21.41
N GLY A 230 13.25 13.20 22.57
CA GLY A 230 14.38 12.44 23.05
C GLY A 230 14.06 10.96 23.20
N LEU A 231 12.89 10.63 23.76
CA LEU A 231 12.43 9.25 23.85
C LEU A 231 12.29 8.64 22.45
N LEU A 232 11.68 9.32 21.49
CA LEU A 232 11.58 8.83 20.11
C LEU A 232 12.95 8.63 19.45
N LYS A 233 13.88 9.59 19.63
CA LYS A 233 15.26 9.50 19.13
C LYS A 233 16.01 8.27 19.62
N LEU A 234 15.75 7.76 20.82
CA LEU A 234 16.36 6.51 21.32
C LEU A 234 16.03 5.28 20.43
N ARG A 235 15.01 5.37 19.57
CA ARG A 235 14.65 4.34 18.58
C ARG A 235 15.02 4.74 17.15
N GLY A 236 15.81 5.80 16.97
CA GLY A 236 16.17 6.34 15.65
C GLY A 236 15.05 7.13 14.98
N ILE A 237 13.99 7.50 15.71
CA ILE A 237 12.87 8.27 15.18
C ILE A 237 13.20 9.76 15.30
N ASN A 238 13.56 10.38 14.18
CA ASN A 238 13.81 11.82 14.12
C ASN A 238 12.56 12.57 13.66
N LEU A 239 12.05 13.47 14.51
CA LEU A 239 10.93 14.38 14.15
C LEU A 239 11.41 15.75 13.66
N SER A 240 12.70 15.95 13.36
CA SER A 240 13.21 17.23 12.83
C SER A 240 12.55 17.66 11.52
N ASP A 241 11.95 16.70 10.80
CA ASP A 241 11.20 16.94 9.56
C ASP A 241 9.74 17.34 9.81
N ALA A 242 9.26 17.28 11.07
CA ALA A 242 7.89 17.58 11.49
C ALA A 242 7.64 19.10 11.53
N GLY A 243 7.60 19.72 10.35
CA GLY A 243 7.42 21.16 10.19
C GLY A 243 7.89 21.70 8.85
N CYS A 244 8.69 20.93 8.10
CA CYS A 244 9.10 21.29 6.74
C CYS A 244 8.20 20.58 5.72
N SER A 245 6.93 20.97 5.65
CA SER A 245 6.10 20.69 4.46
C SER A 245 5.92 21.98 3.69
N SER A 246 7.02 22.51 3.16
CA SER A 246 6.96 23.48 2.08
C SER A 246 6.40 22.78 0.83
N ILE A 247 5.17 23.15 0.48
CA ILE A 247 4.62 23.27 -0.89
C ILE A 247 4.46 21.98 -1.73
N HIS A 248 5.06 20.85 -1.38
CA HIS A 248 4.87 19.59 -2.12
C HIS A 248 3.71 18.75 -1.57
N SER A 249 2.77 18.38 -2.44
CA SER A 249 1.63 17.52 -2.11
C SER A 249 2.10 16.16 -1.60
N TRP A 250 1.76 15.80 -0.35
CA TRP A 250 2.07 14.48 0.24
C TRP A 250 1.62 13.32 -0.66
N CYS A 251 0.45 13.47 -1.28
CA CYS A 251 -0.06 12.48 -2.22
C CYS A 251 0.64 12.67 -3.58
N PRO A 252 1.40 11.68 -4.09
CA PRO A 252 2.10 11.79 -5.37
C PRO A 252 1.15 11.91 -6.57
N SER A 253 -0.14 11.61 -6.38
CA SER A 253 -1.15 11.77 -7.43
C SER A 253 -1.50 13.22 -7.70
N MET A 254 -1.28 14.13 -6.74
CA MET A 254 -1.75 15.51 -6.84
C MET A 254 -0.90 16.38 -7.76
N SER A 255 0.36 16.01 -8.01
CA SER A 255 1.20 16.69 -8.99
C SER A 255 0.71 16.52 -10.44
N LEU A 256 -0.15 15.53 -10.71
CA LEU A 256 -0.78 15.35 -12.02
C LEU A 256 -1.83 16.41 -12.33
N ASP A 257 -2.42 17.03 -11.30
CA ASP A 257 -3.43 18.08 -11.50
C ASP A 257 -2.80 19.33 -12.16
N LEU A 258 -1.53 19.66 -11.87
CA LEU A 258 -0.88 20.91 -12.32
C LEU A 258 -0.54 20.96 -13.82
N THR A 259 -0.41 19.81 -14.51
CA THR A 259 -0.09 19.78 -15.94
C THR A 259 -1.32 19.83 -16.85
N GLU A 260 -2.52 19.55 -16.32
CA GLU A 260 -3.76 19.54 -17.12
C GLU A 260 -4.69 20.75 -16.84
N CYS A 261 -4.46 21.53 -15.78
CA CYS A 261 -5.40 22.58 -15.36
C CYS A 261 -5.07 24.03 -15.81
N HIS A 262 -3.94 24.26 -16.49
CA HIS A 262 -3.63 25.59 -17.07
C HIS A 262 -4.13 25.79 -18.52
N GLY A 263 -4.73 24.77 -19.11
CA GLY A 263 -5.49 24.92 -20.35
C GLY A 263 -6.98 24.88 -20.03
N ASN A 264 -7.74 25.82 -20.58
CA ASN A 264 -9.19 25.66 -20.75
C ASN A 264 -9.49 24.21 -21.12
N ILE A 265 -10.49 23.59 -20.47
CA ILE A 265 -11.02 22.29 -20.86
C ILE A 265 -11.58 22.43 -22.28
N SER A 266 -10.70 22.29 -23.27
CA SER A 266 -11.07 22.05 -24.65
C SER A 266 -11.28 20.55 -24.73
N ARG A 267 -12.52 20.16 -25.04
CA ARG A 267 -12.99 18.78 -25.28
C ARG A 267 -12.27 18.06 -26.45
N SER A 268 -11.09 18.50 -26.87
CA SER A 268 -10.51 18.14 -28.16
C SER A 268 -9.01 17.89 -28.04
N ASN A 269 -8.61 16.81 -27.36
CA ASN A 269 -7.34 16.10 -27.60
C ASN A 269 -7.30 14.68 -26.99
N PHE A 270 -8.46 14.03 -26.85
CA PHE A 270 -8.53 12.61 -26.52
C PHE A 270 -8.99 11.82 -27.75
N PRO A 271 -8.34 10.69 -28.10
CA PRO A 271 -8.75 9.88 -29.25
C PRO A 271 -10.18 9.39 -29.02
N ILE A 272 -11.08 9.78 -29.94
CA ILE A 272 -12.55 9.79 -29.83
C ILE A 272 -13.18 8.38 -29.67
N GLY A 273 -12.39 7.30 -29.69
CA GLY A 273 -12.85 5.93 -29.43
C GLY A 273 -12.68 5.40 -27.99
N LYS A 274 -11.90 6.05 -27.11
CA LYS A 274 -11.56 5.52 -25.75
C LYS A 274 -12.27 6.20 -24.58
N VAL A 275 -12.99 7.30 -24.82
CA VAL A 275 -13.55 8.21 -23.78
C VAL A 275 -14.68 7.57 -22.95
N SER A 276 -15.43 6.62 -23.50
CA SER A 276 -16.56 5.98 -22.79
C SER A 276 -16.12 5.11 -21.60
N SER A 277 -15.03 4.34 -21.74
CA SER A 277 -14.59 3.38 -20.72
C SER A 277 -14.04 4.04 -19.44
N GLN A 278 -13.23 5.11 -19.60
CA GLN A 278 -12.69 5.85 -18.45
C GLN A 278 -13.78 6.60 -17.69
N SER A 279 -14.76 7.17 -18.40
CA SER A 279 -15.91 7.82 -17.78
C SER A 279 -16.74 6.85 -16.92
N ALA A 280 -16.98 5.63 -17.42
CA ALA A 280 -17.67 4.59 -16.65
C ALA A 280 -16.88 4.13 -15.41
N MET A 281 -15.55 3.99 -15.53
CA MET A 281 -14.69 3.66 -14.38
C MET A 281 -14.70 4.77 -13.32
N VAL A 282 -14.62 6.04 -13.73
CA VAL A 282 -14.66 7.18 -12.80
C VAL A 282 -15.99 7.19 -12.04
N ALA A 283 -17.10 7.03 -12.75
CA ALA A 283 -18.42 6.91 -12.13
C ALA A 283 -18.49 5.72 -11.14
N ALA A 284 -17.90 4.58 -11.50
CA ALA A 284 -17.83 3.42 -10.62
C ALA A 284 -17.07 3.73 -9.32
N VAL A 285 -15.93 4.43 -9.38
CA VAL A 285 -15.20 4.85 -8.17
C VAL A 285 -16.00 5.83 -7.32
N SER A 286 -16.70 6.79 -7.95
CA SER A 286 -17.62 7.68 -7.24
C SER A 286 -18.71 6.91 -6.49
N SER A 287 -19.32 5.91 -7.12
CA SER A 287 -20.34 5.08 -6.47
C SER A 287 -19.76 4.18 -5.37
N ILE A 288 -18.51 3.72 -5.49
CA ILE A 288 -17.81 3.03 -4.40
C ILE A 288 -17.68 3.96 -3.19
N LEU A 289 -17.18 5.18 -3.38
CA LEU A 289 -17.03 6.17 -2.31
C LEU A 289 -18.37 6.47 -1.63
N GLN A 290 -19.43 6.72 -2.40
CA GLN A 290 -20.78 6.91 -1.87
C GLN A 290 -21.27 5.69 -1.08
N SER A 291 -20.99 4.48 -1.57
CA SER A 291 -21.35 3.25 -0.85
C SER A 291 -20.58 3.09 0.47
N LEU A 292 -19.38 3.66 0.57
CA LEU A 292 -18.60 3.74 1.82
C LEU A 292 -19.12 4.80 2.80
N GLY A 293 -20.11 5.60 2.39
CA GLY A 293 -20.68 6.68 3.19
C GLY A 293 -19.96 8.02 3.05
N GLU A 294 -19.10 8.17 2.03
CA GLU A 294 -18.39 9.41 1.77
C GLU A 294 -19.26 10.45 1.06
N ASP A 295 -19.06 11.71 1.43
CA ASP A 295 -19.63 12.85 0.72
C ASP A 295 -18.65 13.36 -0.34
N LEU A 296 -19.00 13.17 -1.61
CA LEU A 296 -18.21 13.63 -2.75
C LEU A 296 -18.19 15.16 -2.91
N SER A 297 -18.99 15.90 -2.15
CA SER A 297 -18.92 17.36 -2.08
C SER A 297 -17.68 17.86 -1.32
N ARG A 298 -17.05 16.98 -0.52
CA ARG A 298 -15.78 17.27 0.16
C ARG A 298 -14.70 17.62 -0.86
N LYS A 299 -14.10 18.81 -0.71
CA LYS A 299 -13.09 19.34 -1.64
C LYS A 299 -11.90 18.40 -1.82
N GLU A 300 -11.56 17.66 -0.78
CA GLU A 300 -10.42 16.74 -0.73
C GLU A 300 -10.66 15.47 -1.58
N LEU A 301 -11.93 15.10 -1.79
CA LEU A 301 -12.35 13.93 -2.56
C LEU A 301 -12.68 14.23 -4.03
N PHE A 302 -12.83 15.51 -4.43
CA PHE A 302 -13.30 15.91 -5.75
C PHE A 302 -12.53 15.26 -6.92
N GLY A 303 -11.20 15.22 -6.83
CA GLY A 303 -10.34 14.60 -7.86
C GLY A 303 -10.06 13.11 -7.64
N THR A 304 -10.50 12.52 -6.53
CA THR A 304 -10.10 11.17 -6.11
C THR A 304 -10.52 10.08 -7.09
N PRO A 305 -11.78 10.06 -7.59
CA PRO A 305 -12.17 9.10 -8.64
C PRO A 305 -11.26 9.12 -9.87
N TYR A 306 -10.93 10.31 -10.37
CA TYR A 306 -10.06 10.47 -11.53
C TYR A 306 -8.64 9.98 -11.25
N ARG A 307 -8.04 10.38 -10.12
CA ARG A 307 -6.67 9.99 -9.76
C ARG A 307 -6.53 8.50 -9.53
N TYR A 308 -7.55 7.85 -8.94
CA TYR A 308 -7.55 6.40 -8.76
C TYR A 308 -7.70 5.66 -10.10
N VAL A 309 -8.59 6.11 -11.00
CA VAL A 309 -8.71 5.51 -12.35
C VAL A 309 -7.45 5.73 -13.17
N HIS A 310 -6.86 6.93 -13.11
CA HIS A 310 -5.60 7.22 -13.79
C HIS A 310 -4.49 6.28 -13.31
N TRP A 311 -4.38 6.09 -11.98
CA TRP A 311 -3.47 5.12 -11.39
C TRP A 311 -3.69 3.69 -11.90
N LEU A 312 -4.95 3.20 -11.86
CA LEU A 312 -5.30 1.87 -12.36
C LEU A 312 -4.90 1.68 -13.83
N MET A 313 -5.06 2.72 -14.65
CA MET A 313 -4.76 2.68 -16.07
C MET A 313 -3.26 2.73 -16.40
N ASN A 314 -2.40 3.13 -15.46
CA ASN A 314 -0.96 3.21 -15.71
C ASN A 314 -0.34 1.84 -16.05
N PHE A 315 -0.92 0.75 -15.55
CA PHE A 315 -0.46 -0.59 -15.86
C PHE A 315 -0.90 -1.08 -17.25
N ARG A 316 -1.90 -0.46 -17.90
CA ARG A 316 -2.30 -0.80 -19.28
C ARG A 316 -1.43 -0.17 -20.36
N ARG A 317 -0.64 0.86 -20.04
CA ARG A 317 0.04 1.68 -21.06
C ARG A 317 1.12 0.94 -21.86
N SER A 318 1.49 -0.27 -21.47
CA SER A 318 2.41 -1.12 -22.22
C SER A 318 1.67 -1.93 -23.29
N ASN A 319 1.10 -1.25 -24.30
CA ASN A 319 0.89 -1.84 -25.62
C ASN A 319 2.27 -2.04 -26.29
N LEU A 320 3.16 -2.77 -25.64
CA LEU A 320 4.20 -3.49 -26.36
C LEU A 320 3.44 -4.61 -27.05
N ASP A 321 3.02 -4.36 -28.28
CA ASP A 321 2.80 -5.42 -29.24
C ASP A 321 4.12 -6.20 -29.24
N PHE A 322 4.19 -7.27 -28.45
CA PHE A 322 5.23 -8.28 -28.54
C PHE A 322 4.96 -9.03 -29.84
N LYS A 323 5.09 -8.30 -30.96
CA LYS A 323 5.17 -8.87 -32.27
C LYS A 323 6.39 -9.76 -32.21
N GLN A 324 6.12 -11.05 -32.24
CA GLN A 324 7.06 -12.16 -32.35
C GLN A 324 7.86 -12.11 -33.68
N THR A 325 8.08 -10.91 -34.25
CA THR A 325 8.84 -10.67 -35.46
C THR A 325 10.25 -10.22 -35.09
N LYS A 326 11.16 -11.18 -35.22
CA LYS A 326 12.59 -10.97 -35.50
C LYS A 326 13.36 -10.18 -34.43
N PHE A 327 13.61 -10.82 -33.29
CA PHE A 327 14.94 -10.69 -32.68
C PHE A 327 15.91 -11.42 -33.61
N THR A 328 16.39 -10.72 -34.64
CA THR A 328 17.53 -11.19 -35.43
C THR A 328 18.74 -11.08 -34.52
N ILE A 329 19.06 -12.14 -33.79
CA ILE A 329 20.42 -12.34 -33.31
C ILE A 329 21.26 -12.37 -34.58
N ASN A 330 22.12 -11.37 -34.78
CA ASN A 330 23.08 -11.38 -35.87
C ASN A 330 23.98 -12.60 -35.66
N SER A 331 23.63 -13.71 -36.31
CA SER A 331 24.47 -14.86 -36.48
C SER A 331 25.61 -14.47 -37.42
N ALA A 332 26.66 -13.89 -36.86
CA ALA A 332 27.96 -13.75 -37.50
C ALA A 332 29.03 -13.54 -36.44
N HIS A 333 29.62 -14.64 -35.98
CA HIS A 333 31.07 -14.83 -35.99
C HIS A 333 31.35 -16.31 -35.68
N SER A 334 31.67 -17.05 -36.73
CA SER A 334 32.27 -18.37 -36.68
C SER A 334 33.58 -18.32 -35.88
N TYR A 335 33.68 -19.10 -34.82
CA TYR A 335 34.96 -19.50 -34.25
C TYR A 335 35.03 -21.02 -34.19
N GLU A 336 36.18 -21.52 -34.65
CA GLU A 336 36.48 -22.92 -34.89
C GLU A 336 36.43 -23.77 -33.61
N LYS A 337 35.88 -24.98 -33.75
CA LYS A 337 35.95 -26.04 -32.75
C LYS A 337 37.41 -26.39 -32.46
N VAL A 338 37.78 -26.36 -31.18
CA VAL A 338 38.86 -27.21 -30.66
C VAL A 338 38.25 -28.22 -29.70
N ASN A 339 38.48 -29.49 -30.01
CA ASN A 339 38.08 -30.66 -29.22
C ASN A 339 38.61 -30.59 -27.79
N GLY A 340 37.73 -30.80 -26.82
CA GLY A 340 38.11 -31.06 -25.43
C GLY A 340 36.87 -31.22 -24.56
N TYR A 341 36.51 -32.47 -24.23
CA TYR A 341 35.50 -32.75 -23.21
C TYR A 341 35.99 -32.20 -21.86
N ILE A 342 35.40 -31.09 -21.43
CA ILE A 342 35.49 -30.57 -20.07
C ILE A 342 34.05 -30.25 -19.67
N HIS A 343 33.50 -30.98 -18.69
CA HIS A 343 32.33 -30.50 -17.97
C HIS A 343 32.75 -29.24 -17.22
N SER A 344 32.56 -28.10 -17.86
CA SER A 344 32.97 -26.81 -17.33
C SER A 344 31.82 -26.17 -16.54
N ARG A 345 32.15 -25.63 -15.37
CA ARG A 345 31.32 -24.73 -14.56
C ARG A 345 31.03 -23.39 -15.26
N ASP A 346 31.54 -23.15 -16.47
CA ASP A 346 31.54 -21.86 -17.17
C ASP A 346 30.30 -21.61 -18.06
N GLU A 347 29.26 -22.45 -17.98
CA GLU A 347 28.03 -22.27 -18.79
C GLU A 347 26.87 -21.57 -18.04
N ILE A 348 27.00 -21.29 -16.73
CA ILE A 348 25.93 -20.66 -15.93
C ILE A 348 26.17 -19.16 -15.82
N HIS A 349 25.26 -18.37 -16.38
CA HIS A 349 25.23 -16.92 -16.28
C HIS A 349 24.08 -16.46 -15.36
N SER A 350 24.22 -15.27 -14.77
CA SER A 350 23.20 -14.68 -13.91
C SER A 350 23.07 -13.18 -14.13
N GLU A 351 21.86 -12.72 -14.40
CA GLU A 351 21.49 -11.31 -14.49
C GLU A 351 20.54 -10.98 -13.35
N LEU A 352 20.95 -10.06 -12.47
CA LEU A 352 20.31 -9.82 -11.19
C LEU A 352 19.68 -8.42 -11.11
N ASN A 353 18.72 -8.27 -10.20
CA ASN A 353 18.14 -6.98 -9.81
C ASN A 353 17.41 -6.25 -10.95
N PHE A 354 16.53 -6.94 -11.68
CA PHE A 354 15.59 -6.28 -12.58
C PHE A 354 14.39 -5.73 -11.79
N PRO A 355 14.28 -4.41 -11.58
CA PRO A 355 13.16 -3.85 -10.83
C PRO A 355 11.86 -4.02 -11.62
N PHE A 356 10.77 -4.29 -10.89
CA PHE A 356 9.44 -4.34 -11.48
C PHE A 356 8.38 -3.81 -10.50
N CYS A 357 7.25 -3.39 -11.06
CA CYS A 357 6.03 -3.09 -10.34
C CYS A 357 4.86 -3.65 -11.13
N ALA A 358 3.98 -4.37 -10.45
CA ALA A 358 2.82 -5.03 -11.03
C ALA A 358 1.59 -4.79 -10.15
N GLN A 359 0.40 -5.07 -10.69
CA GLN A 359 -0.84 -4.92 -9.94
C GLN A 359 -1.36 -6.30 -9.54
N CYS A 360 -1.57 -6.52 -8.24
CA CYS A 360 -2.04 -7.78 -7.70
C CYS A 360 -3.49 -8.01 -8.14
N GLU A 361 -3.75 -9.10 -8.86
CA GLU A 361 -5.08 -9.40 -9.37
C GLU A 361 -6.10 -9.65 -8.25
N HIS A 362 -5.66 -10.01 -7.04
CA HIS A 362 -6.53 -10.30 -5.91
C HIS A 362 -7.18 -9.06 -5.29
N HIS A 363 -6.46 -7.93 -5.29
CA HIS A 363 -6.84 -6.73 -4.53
C HIS A 363 -6.71 -5.42 -5.32
N LEU A 364 -6.25 -5.47 -6.57
CA LEU A 364 -6.02 -4.29 -7.40
C LEU A 364 -5.10 -3.27 -6.73
N LEU A 365 -4.11 -3.77 -5.99
CA LEU A 365 -3.08 -2.99 -5.30
C LEU A 365 -1.71 -3.35 -5.87
N PRO A 366 -0.74 -2.42 -5.84
CA PRO A 366 0.56 -2.70 -6.42
C PRO A 366 1.34 -3.71 -5.57
N PHE A 367 2.23 -4.43 -6.22
CA PHE A 367 3.33 -5.14 -5.60
C PHE A 367 4.59 -4.90 -6.44
N HIS A 368 5.73 -4.79 -5.78
CA HIS A 368 6.96 -4.39 -6.43
C HIS A 368 8.14 -5.16 -5.86
N GLY A 369 9.20 -5.25 -6.64
CA GLY A 369 10.41 -5.91 -6.19
C GLY A 369 11.40 -6.10 -7.31
N VAL A 370 12.12 -7.21 -7.26
CA VAL A 370 13.21 -7.53 -8.16
C VAL A 370 13.06 -8.92 -8.76
N VAL A 371 13.49 -9.06 -10.00
CA VAL A 371 13.64 -10.35 -10.68
C VAL A 371 15.12 -10.64 -10.87
N HIS A 372 15.49 -11.90 -10.66
CA HIS A 372 16.82 -12.45 -10.90
C HIS A 372 16.69 -13.61 -11.88
N ILE A 373 17.58 -13.68 -12.86
CA ILE A 373 17.51 -14.65 -13.95
C ILE A 373 18.87 -15.34 -14.08
N GLY A 374 18.94 -16.62 -13.72
CA GLY A 374 20.05 -17.51 -14.02
C GLY A 374 19.75 -18.32 -15.27
N PHE A 375 20.72 -18.53 -16.16
CA PHE A 375 20.51 -19.26 -17.41
C PHE A 375 21.78 -19.95 -17.91
N PHE A 376 21.59 -20.99 -18.72
CA PHE A 376 22.65 -21.64 -19.49
C PHE A 376 22.68 -21.07 -20.92
N HIS A 377 23.80 -20.49 -21.36
CA HIS A 377 23.91 -19.96 -22.73
C HIS A 377 25.37 -19.87 -23.22
N ASP A 378 25.58 -20.07 -24.51
CA ASP A 378 26.88 -19.93 -25.16
C ASP A 378 27.00 -18.51 -25.72
N GLY A 379 27.25 -17.53 -24.83
CA GLY A 379 27.47 -16.13 -25.21
C GLY A 379 26.72 -15.10 -24.35
N PRO A 380 26.92 -13.80 -24.58
CA PRO A 380 26.24 -12.74 -23.85
C PRO A 380 24.80 -12.55 -24.33
N ILE A 381 23.86 -12.43 -23.38
CA ILE A 381 22.49 -11.96 -23.64
C ILE A 381 22.42 -10.48 -23.32
N ASP A 382 21.74 -9.70 -24.16
CA ASP A 382 21.46 -8.31 -23.85
C ASP A 382 20.51 -8.21 -22.63
N ARG A 383 21.02 -7.63 -21.54
CA ARG A 383 20.26 -7.30 -20.33
C ARG A 383 18.99 -6.50 -20.63
N SER A 384 19.00 -5.67 -21.68
CA SER A 384 17.84 -4.86 -22.09
C SER A 384 16.67 -5.74 -22.60
N ALA A 385 16.98 -6.87 -23.25
CA ALA A 385 15.99 -7.83 -23.71
C ALA A 385 15.32 -8.55 -22.52
N LEU A 386 16.11 -8.97 -21.53
CA LEU A 386 15.59 -9.57 -20.30
C LEU A 386 14.74 -8.57 -19.49
N GLN A 387 15.20 -7.32 -19.36
CA GLN A 387 14.42 -6.25 -18.71
C GLN A 387 13.09 -5.99 -19.43
N SER A 388 13.06 -6.09 -20.76
CA SER A 388 11.85 -5.93 -21.57
C SER A 388 10.85 -7.07 -21.33
N ILE A 389 11.33 -8.31 -21.19
CA ILE A 389 10.50 -9.47 -20.83
C ILE A 389 9.88 -9.26 -19.43
N VAL A 390 10.71 -8.89 -18.44
CA VAL A 390 10.23 -8.60 -17.07
C VAL A 390 9.16 -7.52 -17.08
N HIS A 391 9.41 -6.40 -17.78
CA HIS A 391 8.47 -5.29 -17.87
C HIS A 391 7.15 -5.69 -18.53
N PHE A 392 7.21 -6.43 -19.65
CA PHE A 392 6.02 -6.88 -20.38
C PHE A 392 5.07 -7.71 -19.51
N TYR A 393 5.60 -8.61 -18.69
CA TYR A 393 4.76 -9.41 -17.80
C TYR A 393 4.33 -8.66 -16.52
N ALA A 394 5.14 -7.73 -16.02
CA ALA A 394 4.81 -6.93 -14.85
C ALA A 394 3.67 -5.92 -15.10
N CYS A 395 3.51 -5.42 -16.33
CA CYS A 395 2.45 -4.47 -16.70
C CYS A 395 1.04 -5.11 -16.86
N LYS A 396 0.73 -6.13 -16.07
CA LYS A 396 -0.56 -6.85 -16.12
C LYS A 396 -1.10 -7.04 -14.70
N LEU A 397 -2.38 -7.40 -14.60
CA LEU A 397 -2.89 -7.98 -13.37
C LEU A 397 -2.21 -9.34 -13.16
N GLN A 398 -1.50 -9.48 -12.05
CA GLN A 398 -0.62 -10.61 -11.81
C GLN A 398 -0.81 -11.23 -10.42
N VAL A 399 -0.40 -12.50 -10.35
CA VAL A 399 -0.01 -13.21 -9.14
C VAL A 399 1.49 -13.47 -9.26
N GLN A 400 2.25 -13.33 -8.17
CA GLN A 400 3.71 -13.40 -8.22
C GLN A 400 4.21 -14.71 -8.82
N GLU A 401 3.62 -15.84 -8.44
CA GLU A 401 3.94 -17.18 -8.94
C GLU A 401 3.75 -17.27 -10.46
N ARG A 402 2.66 -16.70 -10.98
CA ARG A 402 2.38 -16.66 -12.42
C ARG A 402 3.38 -15.77 -13.15
N LEU A 403 3.69 -14.60 -12.61
CA LEU A 403 4.70 -13.69 -13.15
C LEU A 403 6.07 -14.39 -13.25
N THR A 404 6.52 -15.05 -12.18
CA THR A 404 7.78 -15.80 -12.15
C THR A 404 7.82 -16.88 -13.22
N ARG A 405 6.76 -17.68 -13.33
CA ARG A 405 6.66 -18.74 -14.34
C ARG A 405 6.65 -18.18 -15.77
N GLN A 406 5.87 -17.12 -16.03
CA GLN A 406 5.78 -16.51 -17.37
C GLN A 406 7.11 -15.92 -17.85
N ILE A 407 7.86 -15.30 -16.94
CA ILE A 407 9.21 -14.82 -17.25
C ILE A 407 10.13 -16.01 -17.56
N ALA A 408 10.10 -17.07 -16.76
CA ALA A 408 10.90 -18.27 -17.01
C ALA A 408 10.56 -18.90 -18.36
N GLU A 409 9.28 -19.09 -18.68
CA GLU A 409 8.80 -19.62 -19.97
C GLU A 409 9.30 -18.78 -21.16
N ALA A 410 9.18 -17.46 -21.05
CA ALA A 410 9.63 -16.55 -22.11
C ALA A 410 11.15 -16.61 -22.30
N VAL A 411 11.93 -16.51 -21.23
CA VAL A 411 13.40 -16.57 -21.31
C VAL A 411 13.86 -17.95 -21.81
N TYR A 412 13.25 -19.03 -21.34
CA TYR A 412 13.57 -20.39 -21.76
C TYR A 412 13.40 -20.59 -23.26
N SER A 413 12.38 -19.97 -23.87
CA SER A 413 12.12 -20.08 -25.30
C SER A 413 13.28 -19.57 -26.19
N PHE A 414 14.16 -18.72 -25.66
CA PHE A 414 15.35 -18.22 -26.37
C PHE A 414 16.63 -18.99 -26.02
N LEU A 415 16.70 -19.59 -24.83
CA LEU A 415 17.95 -20.13 -24.27
C LEU A 415 18.05 -21.65 -24.26
N ALA A 416 16.92 -22.36 -24.34
CA ALA A 416 16.74 -23.80 -24.56
C ALA A 416 17.45 -24.81 -23.62
N LYS A 417 18.62 -24.48 -23.05
CA LYS A 417 19.40 -25.34 -22.15
C LYS A 417 18.82 -25.34 -20.73
N GLY A 418 18.56 -24.17 -20.16
CA GLY A 418 17.89 -24.06 -18.87
C GLY A 418 17.82 -22.62 -18.37
N VAL A 419 16.78 -22.32 -17.58
CA VAL A 419 16.61 -21.03 -16.91
C VAL A 419 16.09 -21.24 -15.49
N MET A 420 16.52 -20.37 -14.58
CA MET A 420 16.00 -20.21 -13.25
C MET A 420 15.64 -18.75 -13.05
N VAL A 421 14.39 -18.48 -12.68
CA VAL A 421 13.91 -17.14 -12.36
C VAL A 421 13.52 -17.10 -10.89
N VAL A 422 14.07 -16.14 -10.16
CA VAL A 422 13.69 -15.83 -8.78
C VAL A 422 13.07 -14.45 -8.76
N VAL A 423 11.90 -14.32 -8.14
CA VAL A 423 11.22 -13.04 -7.94
C VAL A 423 11.08 -12.81 -6.45
N GLU A 424 11.58 -11.67 -5.97
CA GLU A 424 11.36 -11.19 -4.62
C GLU A 424 10.47 -9.96 -4.67
N ALA A 425 9.40 -9.91 -3.89
CA ALA A 425 8.44 -8.83 -3.95
C ALA A 425 7.77 -8.48 -2.62
N ASN A 426 7.50 -7.19 -2.45
CA ASN A 426 6.71 -6.63 -1.37
C ASN A 426 5.28 -6.42 -1.87
N HIS A 427 4.30 -6.93 -1.12
CA HIS A 427 2.88 -6.86 -1.49
C HIS A 427 2.13 -5.87 -0.62
N ILE A 428 1.69 -4.77 -1.23
CA ILE A 428 0.87 -3.77 -0.52
C ILE A 428 -0.45 -4.38 -0.04
N CYS A 429 -1.01 -5.33 -0.78
CA CYS A 429 -2.23 -6.01 -0.38
C CYS A 429 -2.09 -6.83 0.91
N MET A 430 -0.91 -7.35 1.23
CA MET A 430 -0.64 -8.06 2.49
C MET A 430 -0.39 -7.06 3.63
N ILE A 431 0.41 -6.04 3.34
CA ILE A 431 0.83 -5.02 4.30
C ILE A 431 -0.37 -4.18 4.76
N SER A 432 -1.16 -3.61 3.83
CA SER A 432 -2.32 -2.74 4.14
C SER A 432 -3.44 -3.45 4.92
N ARG A 433 -3.48 -4.78 4.88
CA ARG A 433 -4.44 -5.61 5.62
C ARG A 433 -3.92 -6.04 7.00
N GLY A 434 -2.71 -5.63 7.37
CA GLY A 434 -2.06 -6.02 8.63
C GLY A 434 -1.70 -7.50 8.71
N ILE A 435 -1.65 -8.20 7.57
CA ILE A 435 -1.21 -9.61 7.51
C ILE A 435 0.30 -9.68 7.71
N GLU A 436 1.01 -8.73 7.10
CA GLU A 436 2.46 -8.64 7.14
C GLU A 436 2.91 -7.28 7.66
N LYS A 437 4.14 -7.23 8.21
CA LYS A 437 4.78 -5.98 8.60
C LYS A 437 5.32 -5.24 7.38
N VAL A 438 5.43 -3.93 7.50
CA VAL A 438 6.14 -3.08 6.53
C VAL A 438 7.56 -3.63 6.35
N GLY A 439 7.98 -3.82 5.10
CA GLY A 439 9.28 -4.41 4.75
C GLY A 439 9.28 -5.95 4.67
N SER A 440 8.14 -6.62 4.85
CA SER A 440 8.00 -8.04 4.55
C SER A 440 8.07 -8.30 3.03
N SER A 441 8.89 -9.28 2.65
CA SER A 441 9.12 -9.70 1.27
C SER A 441 8.73 -11.16 1.08
N THR A 442 8.23 -11.48 -0.10
CA THR A 442 7.89 -12.84 -0.52
C THR A 442 8.76 -13.24 -1.71
N ALA A 443 9.18 -14.50 -1.76
CA ALA A 443 10.01 -15.02 -2.83
C ALA A 443 9.33 -16.18 -3.55
N THR A 444 9.45 -16.21 -4.88
CA THR A 444 8.98 -17.29 -5.74
C THR A 444 10.06 -17.65 -6.73
N MET A 445 10.04 -18.90 -7.18
CA MET A 445 11.06 -19.43 -8.07
C MET A 445 10.41 -20.32 -9.12
N ALA A 446 10.84 -20.17 -10.38
CA ALA A 446 10.48 -21.06 -11.47
C ALA A 446 11.74 -21.51 -12.19
N MET A 447 11.79 -22.80 -12.55
CA MET A 447 12.92 -23.43 -13.20
C MET A 447 12.45 -24.18 -14.44
N MET A 448 13.27 -24.16 -15.48
CA MET A 448 13.05 -24.94 -16.70
C MET A 448 14.37 -25.50 -17.23
N GLY A 449 14.30 -26.56 -18.04
CA GLY A 449 15.48 -27.24 -18.57
C GLY A 449 16.36 -27.81 -17.47
N GLN A 450 17.69 -27.73 -17.66
CA GLN A 450 18.69 -28.32 -16.75
C GLN A 450 18.57 -27.88 -15.29
N PHE A 451 18.15 -26.63 -15.04
CA PHE A 451 17.89 -26.15 -13.68
C PHE A 451 16.83 -26.96 -12.95
N SER A 452 15.97 -27.75 -13.60
CA SER A 452 14.95 -28.54 -12.89
C SER A 452 15.57 -29.62 -12.01
N THR A 453 16.66 -30.24 -12.47
CA THR A 453 17.30 -31.41 -11.83
C THR A 453 18.67 -31.12 -11.23
N ASP A 454 19.38 -30.10 -11.71
CA ASP A 454 20.72 -29.77 -11.20
C ASP A 454 20.66 -28.92 -9.93
N SER A 455 20.87 -29.55 -8.76
CA SER A 455 20.91 -28.86 -7.47
C SER A 455 22.13 -27.94 -7.31
N THR A 456 23.25 -28.27 -7.94
CA THR A 456 24.49 -27.50 -7.86
C THR A 456 24.33 -26.19 -8.62
N ALA A 457 23.77 -26.24 -9.82
CA ALA A 457 23.47 -25.05 -10.62
C ALA A 457 22.52 -24.10 -9.89
N LYS A 458 21.46 -24.62 -9.24
CA LYS A 458 20.54 -23.82 -8.40
C LYS A 458 21.29 -23.09 -7.30
N ALA A 459 22.15 -23.80 -6.57
CA ALA A 459 22.89 -23.24 -5.44
C ALA A 459 23.78 -22.08 -5.86
N LEU A 460 24.46 -22.18 -7.01
CA LEU A 460 25.31 -21.11 -7.55
C LEU A 460 24.53 -19.83 -7.85
N VAL A 461 23.35 -19.94 -8.47
CA VAL A 461 22.50 -18.75 -8.75
C VAL A 461 22.00 -18.11 -7.45
N LEU A 462 21.58 -18.92 -6.48
CA LEU A 462 21.12 -18.42 -5.17
C LEU A 462 22.25 -17.76 -4.38
N GLU A 463 23.47 -18.30 -4.44
CA GLU A 463 24.66 -17.70 -3.83
C GLU A 463 24.97 -16.34 -4.47
N ALA A 464 24.91 -16.23 -5.80
CA ALA A 464 25.09 -14.97 -6.51
C ALA A 464 24.07 -13.90 -6.10
N ILE A 465 22.79 -14.29 -5.94
CA ILE A 465 21.73 -13.40 -5.41
C ILE A 465 22.11 -12.92 -4.01
N SER A 466 22.46 -13.85 -3.10
CA SER A 466 22.86 -13.51 -1.73
C SER A 466 24.03 -12.52 -1.69
N MET A 467 25.09 -12.77 -2.46
CA MET A 467 26.26 -11.89 -2.52
C MET A 467 25.91 -10.49 -3.05
N SER A 468 25.04 -10.40 -4.06
CA SER A 468 24.55 -9.11 -4.57
C SER A 468 23.75 -8.32 -3.52
N THR A 469 23.08 -9.00 -2.58
CA THR A 469 22.34 -8.32 -1.50
C THR A 469 23.22 -7.89 -0.32
N ALA A 470 24.43 -8.47 -0.19
CA ALA A 470 25.36 -8.21 0.90
C ALA A 470 26.33 -7.04 0.60
N THR A 471 26.67 -6.80 -0.67
CA THR A 471 27.60 -5.74 -1.09
C THR A 471 26.98 -4.33 -1.18
N GLY A 472 25.68 -4.20 -0.89
CA GLY A 472 24.95 -2.92 -0.81
C GLY A 472 24.73 -2.39 0.61
N GLY A 473 25.58 -2.81 1.57
CA GLY A 473 25.53 -2.42 2.98
C GLY A 473 26.16 -1.06 3.27
#